data_AF-A0A1F6ALZ9-F1
#
_entry.id   AF-A0A1F6ALZ9-F1
#
_cell.length_a   1.000
_cell.length_b   1.000
_cell.length_c   1.000
_cell.angle_alpha   90.00
_cell.angle_beta   90.00
_cell.angle_gamma   90.00
#
_symmetry.space_group_name_H-M   'P 1'
#
loop_
_entity.id
_entity.type
_entity.pdbx_description
1 polymer ?
#
loop_
_entity_poly.entity_id
_entity_poly.type
_entity_poly.pdbx_seq_one_letter_code
_entity_poly.pdbx_strand_id
1 'polypeptide(L)'
;MKQFYKRLKFLIFFIFAISVFMFPRQALAAPLGDIFSSPDSLIVRIQERIEYFFAFNTEQKVVVLDKQAERRLTRAENLVKTGNANKTLSLIKNYETLKERQGGLIIVAPTTVLTEAKERTVQQQARIESIKKEMPGETRKLIETGQVTIIKTMVENIEAKEDVKEVTEFVKELKNVIEPGSLVVLEFAREIAPGAFEVTPGALEVAPGASQTAPGSLEAAPGQVAPGTKDVKPGLETTD
;
A
#
# COMPACT_ATOMS: atom_id res chain seq x y z
N MET A 1 -50.56 -29.44 47.09
CA MET A 1 -49.56 -29.33 45.99
C MET A 1 -49.40 -27.92 45.40
N LYS A 2 -50.48 -27.17 45.09
CA LYS A 2 -50.39 -25.86 44.39
C LYS A 2 -49.61 -24.76 45.16
N GLN A 3 -49.70 -24.72 46.48
CA GLN A 3 -48.94 -23.77 47.31
C GLN A 3 -47.45 -24.11 47.42
N PHE A 4 -47.10 -25.40 47.47
CA PHE A 4 -45.71 -25.84 47.51
C PHE A 4 -44.96 -25.44 46.23
N TYR A 5 -45.60 -25.61 45.07
CA TYR A 5 -45.04 -25.22 43.78
C TYR A 5 -44.87 -23.71 43.64
N LYS A 6 -45.76 -22.91 44.25
CA LYS A 6 -45.65 -21.44 44.29
C LYS A 6 -44.47 -20.98 45.14
N ARG A 7 -44.24 -21.62 46.31
CA ARG A 7 -43.07 -21.35 47.17
C ARG A 7 -41.77 -21.82 46.54
N LEU A 8 -41.77 -22.97 45.86
CA LEU A 8 -40.60 -23.48 45.15
C LEU A 8 -40.19 -22.60 43.96
N LYS A 9 -41.16 -22.12 43.17
CA LYS A 9 -40.89 -21.14 42.09
C LYS A 9 -40.33 -19.82 42.63
N PHE A 10 -40.86 -19.35 43.76
CA PHE A 10 -40.34 -18.14 44.40
C PHE A 10 -38.91 -18.33 44.89
N LEU A 11 -38.61 -19.49 45.49
CA LEU A 11 -37.26 -19.83 45.96
C LEU A 11 -36.26 -19.94 44.80
N ILE A 12 -36.63 -20.58 43.68
CA ILE A 12 -35.78 -20.69 42.49
C ILE A 12 -35.53 -19.31 41.88
N PHE A 13 -36.57 -18.47 41.78
CA PHE A 13 -36.42 -17.10 41.28
C PHE A 13 -35.51 -16.26 42.20
N PHE A 14 -35.63 -16.43 43.51
CA PHE A 14 -34.81 -15.72 44.49
C PHE A 14 -33.34 -16.17 44.43
N ILE A 15 -33.07 -17.47 44.29
CA ILE A 15 -31.71 -18.01 44.11
C ILE A 15 -31.11 -17.53 42.77
N PHE A 16 -31.91 -17.48 41.70
CA PHE A 16 -31.47 -16.95 40.41
C PHE A 16 -31.15 -15.44 40.48
N ALA A 17 -32.01 -14.65 41.15
CA ALA A 17 -31.76 -13.24 41.37
C ALA A 17 -30.50 -13.00 42.21
N ILE A 18 -30.27 -13.79 43.26
CA ILE A 18 -29.04 -13.72 44.07
C ILE A 18 -27.82 -14.13 43.26
N SER A 19 -27.89 -15.15 42.40
CA SER A 19 -26.73 -15.55 41.59
C SER A 19 -26.33 -14.47 40.56
N VAL A 20 -27.31 -13.74 40.01
CA VAL A 20 -27.07 -12.58 39.12
C VAL A 20 -26.42 -11.41 39.88
N PHE A 21 -26.75 -11.23 41.17
CA PHE A 21 -26.22 -10.12 41.98
C PHE A 21 -24.91 -10.43 42.72
N MET A 22 -24.68 -11.68 43.16
CA MET A 22 -23.49 -12.08 43.92
C MET A 22 -22.31 -12.52 43.07
N PHE A 23 -22.54 -12.89 41.80
CA PHE A 23 -21.47 -13.14 40.86
C PHE A 23 -21.57 -12.11 39.74
N PRO A 24 -21.09 -10.86 39.95
CA PRO A 24 -20.75 -10.03 38.81
C PRO A 24 -19.75 -10.85 38.00
N ARG A 25 -20.19 -11.39 36.87
CA ARG A 25 -19.26 -11.86 35.86
C ARG A 25 -18.36 -10.67 35.64
N GLN A 26 -17.09 -10.79 36.00
CA GLN A 26 -16.08 -9.85 35.59
C GLN A 26 -16.05 -9.97 34.07
N ALA A 27 -16.93 -9.24 33.40
CA ALA A 27 -16.66 -8.81 32.05
C ALA A 27 -15.34 -8.07 32.21
N LEU A 28 -14.27 -8.65 31.68
CA LEU A 28 -12.98 -7.99 31.53
C LEU A 28 -13.28 -6.65 30.90
N ALA A 29 -13.36 -5.61 31.73
CA ALA A 29 -13.74 -4.28 31.30
C ALA A 29 -12.56 -3.79 30.49
N ALA A 30 -12.64 -3.94 29.17
CA ALA A 30 -11.86 -3.09 28.29
C ALA A 30 -12.11 -1.65 28.75
N PRO A 31 -11.07 -0.83 28.97
CA PRO A 31 -11.23 0.54 29.45
C PRO A 31 -12.28 1.23 28.58
N LEU A 32 -13.27 1.89 29.18
CA LEU A 32 -14.33 2.60 28.42
C LEU A 32 -13.71 3.50 27.33
N GLY A 33 -12.56 4.13 27.62
CA GLY A 33 -11.78 4.89 26.64
C GLY A 33 -11.41 4.09 25.39
N ASP A 34 -11.00 2.83 25.50
CA ASP A 34 -10.67 1.96 24.37
C ASP A 34 -11.92 1.55 23.57
N ILE A 35 -13.06 1.41 24.24
CA ILE A 35 -14.35 1.11 23.60
C ILE A 35 -14.84 2.31 22.77
N PHE A 36 -14.57 3.55 23.18
CA PHE A 36 -14.95 4.74 22.42
C PHE A 36 -13.89 5.19 21.40
N SER A 37 -12.63 4.78 21.59
CA SER A 37 -11.50 5.30 20.81
C SER A 37 -10.89 4.30 19.84
N SER A 38 -11.28 3.02 19.89
CA SER A 38 -10.78 2.00 18.95
C SER A 38 -11.32 2.26 17.52
N PRO A 39 -10.53 2.05 16.45
CA PRO A 39 -10.98 2.13 15.05
C PRO A 39 -12.14 1.17 14.74
N ASP A 40 -12.13 0.02 15.41
CA ASP A 40 -13.19 -0.99 15.30
C ASP A 40 -14.29 -0.76 16.33
N SER A 41 -14.21 0.32 17.12
CA SER A 41 -15.32 0.68 17.99
C SER A 41 -16.56 0.93 17.15
N LEU A 42 -17.69 0.46 17.66
CA LEU A 42 -18.99 0.70 17.06
C LEU A 42 -19.25 2.21 16.92
N ILE A 43 -18.75 3.01 17.85
CA ILE A 43 -19.02 4.45 17.89
C ILE A 43 -18.19 5.23 16.89
N VAL A 44 -16.89 4.95 16.75
CA VAL A 44 -16.07 5.56 15.67
C VAL A 44 -16.66 5.19 14.32
N ARG A 45 -17.05 3.92 14.12
CA ARG A 45 -17.67 3.48 12.85
C ARG A 45 -19.00 4.18 12.58
N ILE A 46 -19.82 4.42 13.60
CA ILE A 46 -21.07 5.18 13.45
C ILE A 46 -20.77 6.64 13.11
N GLN A 47 -19.89 7.29 13.88
CA GLN A 47 -19.50 8.67 13.63
C GLN A 47 -18.99 8.86 12.20
N GLU A 48 -18.17 7.93 11.72
CA GLU A 48 -17.58 8.01 10.37
C GLU A 48 -18.58 7.80 9.26
N ARG A 49 -19.55 6.90 9.47
CA ARG A 49 -20.69 6.74 8.57
C ARG A 49 -21.56 8.00 8.54
N ILE A 50 -21.77 8.64 9.69
CA ILE A 50 -22.51 9.90 9.80
C ILE A 50 -21.75 11.02 9.08
N GLU A 51 -20.45 11.19 9.35
CA GLU A 51 -19.60 12.18 8.67
C GLU A 51 -19.63 11.99 7.15
N TYR A 52 -19.51 10.75 6.67
CA TYR A 52 -19.56 10.45 5.24
C TYR A 52 -20.96 10.65 4.64
N PHE A 53 -22.02 10.33 5.38
CA PHE A 53 -23.40 10.54 4.95
C PHE A 53 -23.71 12.03 4.76
N PHE A 54 -23.22 12.88 5.66
CA PHE A 54 -23.40 14.34 5.59
C PHE A 54 -22.39 15.05 4.67
N ALA A 55 -21.44 14.34 4.08
CA ALA A 55 -20.63 14.86 2.99
C ALA A 55 -21.43 14.81 1.68
N PHE A 56 -22.14 15.90 1.38
CA PHE A 56 -23.16 15.91 0.33
C PHE A 56 -22.62 15.84 -1.10
N ASN A 57 -21.36 16.19 -1.35
CA ASN A 57 -20.74 16.15 -2.67
C ASN A 57 -19.47 15.27 -2.69
N THR A 58 -18.96 14.98 -3.88
CA THR A 58 -17.81 14.08 -4.09
C THR A 58 -16.53 14.60 -3.44
N GLU A 59 -16.24 15.89 -3.57
CA GLU A 59 -15.11 16.57 -2.93
C GLU A 59 -15.14 16.39 -1.41
N GLN A 60 -16.26 16.72 -0.76
CA GLN A 60 -16.40 16.58 0.69
C GLN A 60 -16.30 15.12 1.12
N LYS A 61 -16.78 14.17 0.32
CA LYS A 61 -16.61 12.74 0.61
C LYS A 61 -15.14 12.34 0.55
N VAL A 62 -14.38 12.83 -0.43
CA VAL A 62 -12.93 12.61 -0.51
C VAL A 62 -12.21 13.19 0.71
N VAL A 63 -12.58 14.41 1.14
CA VAL A 63 -12.01 15.06 2.34
C VAL A 63 -12.34 14.28 3.61
N VAL A 64 -13.57 13.80 3.75
CA VAL A 64 -13.98 12.99 4.92
C VAL A 64 -13.24 11.65 4.94
N LEU A 65 -13.11 10.97 3.80
CA LEU A 65 -12.33 9.73 3.73
C LEU A 65 -10.86 9.97 4.07
N ASP A 66 -10.28 11.07 3.62
CA ASP A 66 -8.91 11.45 3.96
C ASP A 66 -8.75 11.66 5.47
N LYS A 67 -9.66 12.42 6.08
CA LYS A 67 -9.71 12.62 7.54
C LYS A 67 -9.81 11.29 8.29
N GLN A 68 -10.60 10.35 7.79
CA GLN A 68 -10.73 9.02 8.38
C GLN A 68 -9.43 8.22 8.27
N ALA A 69 -8.76 8.31 7.13
CA ALA A 69 -7.46 7.68 6.86
C ALA A 69 -6.36 8.24 7.79
N GLU A 70 -6.33 9.56 7.97
CA GLU A 70 -5.45 10.26 8.91
C GLU A 70 -5.61 9.79 10.36
N ARG A 71 -6.86 9.57 10.79
CA ARG A 71 -7.13 9.00 12.11
C ARG A 71 -6.56 7.58 12.27
N ARG A 72 -6.49 6.77 11.19
CA ARG A 72 -5.88 5.43 11.24
C ARG A 72 -4.38 5.52 11.40
N LEU A 73 -3.72 6.34 10.58
CA LEU A 73 -2.26 6.50 10.62
C LEU A 73 -1.79 7.02 11.98
N THR A 74 -2.45 8.06 12.50
CA THR A 74 -2.10 8.64 13.81
C THR A 74 -2.18 7.61 14.94
N ARG A 75 -3.16 6.70 14.88
CA ARG A 75 -3.28 5.62 15.87
C ARG A 75 -2.24 4.53 15.63
N ALA A 76 -1.95 4.19 14.38
CA ALA A 76 -0.96 3.19 14.01
C ALA A 76 0.44 3.61 14.50
N GLU A 77 0.80 4.89 14.35
CA GLU A 77 2.04 5.47 14.88
C GLU A 77 2.16 5.36 16.41
N ASN A 78 1.04 5.48 17.12
CA ASN A 78 1.04 5.30 18.57
C ASN A 78 1.14 3.82 18.97
N LEU A 79 0.47 2.92 18.24
CA LEU A 79 0.47 1.49 18.55
C LEU A 79 1.78 0.80 18.18
N VAL A 80 2.45 1.23 17.11
CA VAL A 80 3.72 0.63 16.70
C VAL A 80 4.82 0.87 17.74
N LYS A 81 4.84 2.05 18.37
CA LYS A 81 5.71 2.39 19.51
C LYS A 81 5.46 1.52 20.74
N THR A 82 4.24 0.98 20.89
CA THR A 82 3.88 0.06 21.98
C THR A 82 4.10 -1.41 21.64
N GLY A 83 4.64 -1.71 20.44
CA GLY A 83 4.93 -3.07 19.98
C GLY A 83 3.71 -3.87 19.53
N ASN A 84 2.53 -3.25 19.35
CA ASN A 84 1.32 -3.97 18.95
C ASN A 84 1.21 -4.11 17.43
N ALA A 85 2.01 -5.00 16.84
CA ALA A 85 2.08 -5.19 15.39
C ALA A 85 0.73 -5.57 14.77
N ASN A 86 -0.04 -6.47 15.38
CA ASN A 86 -1.31 -6.93 14.79
C ASN A 86 -2.35 -5.81 14.70
N LYS A 87 -2.52 -5.00 15.76
CA LYS A 87 -3.44 -3.86 15.72
C LYS A 87 -2.93 -2.73 14.82
N THR A 88 -1.62 -2.56 14.74
CA THR A 88 -1.01 -1.60 13.81
C THR A 88 -1.30 -2.01 12.36
N LEU A 89 -1.13 -3.29 12.02
CA LEU A 89 -1.45 -3.81 10.70
C LEU A 89 -2.93 -3.65 10.36
N SER A 90 -3.85 -3.96 11.29
CA SER A 90 -5.28 -3.80 11.02
C SER A 90 -5.66 -2.34 10.76
N LEU A 91 -5.02 -1.41 11.46
CA LEU A 91 -5.16 0.03 11.21
C LEU A 91 -4.66 0.45 9.83
N ILE A 92 -3.48 -0.04 9.42
CA ILE A 92 -2.94 0.21 8.08
C ILE A 92 -3.85 -0.38 7.00
N LYS A 93 -4.38 -1.58 7.19
CA LYS A 93 -5.34 -2.19 6.26
C LYS A 93 -6.65 -1.39 6.15
N ASN A 94 -7.17 -0.90 7.28
CA ASN A 94 -8.33 0.00 7.27
C ASN A 94 -8.02 1.32 6.54
N TYR A 95 -6.81 1.86 6.70
CA TYR A 95 -6.34 3.02 5.96
C TYR A 95 -6.31 2.72 4.44
N GLU A 96 -5.76 1.58 4.01
CA GLU A 96 -5.74 1.16 2.60
C GLU A 96 -7.15 1.13 2.00
N THR A 97 -8.11 0.50 2.69
CA THR A 97 -9.52 0.46 2.23
C THR A 97 -10.14 1.85 2.08
N LEU A 98 -9.78 2.80 2.95
CA LEU A 98 -10.28 4.17 2.84
C LEU A 98 -9.68 4.89 1.63
N LYS A 99 -8.39 4.68 1.34
CA LYS A 99 -7.70 5.26 0.17
C LYS A 99 -8.17 4.68 -1.14
N GLU A 100 -8.46 3.38 -1.21
CA GLU A 100 -9.09 2.76 -2.39
C GLU A 100 -10.46 3.37 -2.69
N ARG A 101 -11.30 3.53 -1.66
CA ARG A 101 -12.60 4.22 -1.79
C ARG A 101 -12.44 5.67 -2.22
N GLN A 102 -11.44 6.35 -1.67
CA GLN A 102 -11.12 7.72 -2.03
C GLN A 102 -10.74 7.83 -3.51
N GLY A 103 -9.91 6.90 -4.02
CA GLY A 103 -9.49 6.85 -5.41
C GLY A 103 -10.66 6.83 -6.40
N GLY A 104 -11.63 5.95 -6.17
CA GLY A 104 -12.83 5.88 -7.01
C GLY A 104 -13.66 7.18 -7.04
N LEU A 105 -13.63 7.97 -5.96
CA LEU A 105 -14.29 9.27 -5.92
C LEU A 105 -13.45 10.39 -6.54
N ILE A 106 -12.12 10.31 -6.47
CA ILE A 106 -11.22 11.30 -7.06
C ILE A 106 -11.43 11.38 -8.56
N ILE A 107 -11.64 10.26 -9.25
CA ILE A 107 -11.89 10.22 -10.72
C ILE A 107 -13.06 11.14 -11.13
N VAL A 108 -14.11 11.22 -10.30
CA VAL A 108 -15.32 12.01 -10.61
C VAL A 108 -15.36 13.37 -9.92
N ALA A 109 -14.36 13.70 -9.09
CA ALA A 109 -14.26 14.99 -8.40
C ALA A 109 -13.63 16.07 -9.30
N PRO A 110 -13.57 17.35 -8.89
CA PRO A 110 -12.75 18.37 -9.56
C PRO A 110 -11.25 18.03 -9.54
N THR A 111 -10.45 18.61 -10.44
CA THR A 111 -8.99 18.38 -10.50
C THR A 111 -8.27 18.91 -9.26
N THR A 112 -8.77 19.97 -8.63
CA THR A 112 -8.22 20.48 -7.36
C THR A 112 -8.16 19.41 -6.27
N VAL A 113 -9.17 18.54 -6.22
CA VAL A 113 -9.23 17.41 -5.28
C VAL A 113 -8.14 16.38 -5.57
N LEU A 114 -7.82 16.14 -6.84
CA LEU A 114 -6.71 15.27 -7.22
C LEU A 114 -5.38 15.88 -6.75
N THR A 115 -5.15 17.17 -7.00
CA THR A 115 -3.93 17.87 -6.56
C THR A 115 -3.71 17.74 -5.06
N GLU A 116 -4.73 18.02 -4.25
CA GLU A 116 -4.66 17.85 -2.79
C GLU A 116 -4.44 16.38 -2.38
N ALA A 117 -5.10 15.44 -3.07
CA ALA A 117 -4.96 14.02 -2.77
C ALA A 117 -3.56 13.48 -3.11
N LYS A 118 -2.89 14.00 -4.15
CA LYS A 118 -1.49 13.65 -4.49
C LYS A 118 -0.58 14.01 -3.32
N GLU A 119 -0.58 15.29 -2.92
CA GLU A 119 0.29 15.82 -1.86
C GLU A 119 0.07 15.06 -0.55
N ARG A 120 -1.20 14.91 -0.14
CA ARG A 120 -1.52 14.17 1.10
C ARG A 120 -1.09 12.72 1.03
N THR A 121 -1.22 12.07 -0.13
CA THR A 121 -0.79 10.68 -0.29
C THR A 121 0.72 10.56 -0.11
N VAL A 122 1.52 11.46 -0.66
CA VAL A 122 2.98 11.47 -0.43
C VAL A 122 3.30 11.62 1.07
N GLN A 123 2.66 12.57 1.76
CA GLN A 123 2.84 12.76 3.21
C GLN A 123 2.43 11.51 4.01
N GLN A 124 1.31 10.89 3.65
CA GLN A 124 0.84 9.65 4.27
C GLN A 124 1.81 8.48 4.04
N GLN A 125 2.39 8.35 2.84
CA GLN A 125 3.38 7.32 2.54
C GLN A 125 4.66 7.48 3.36
N ALA A 126 5.12 8.71 3.60
CA ALA A 126 6.23 8.98 4.50
C ALA A 126 5.97 8.46 5.93
N ARG A 127 4.74 8.65 6.43
CA ARG A 127 4.32 8.17 7.74
C ARG A 127 4.22 6.65 7.79
N ILE A 128 3.65 6.03 6.76
CA ILE A 128 3.60 4.57 6.64
C ILE A 128 5.00 3.99 6.61
N GLU A 129 5.95 4.64 5.92
CA GLU A 129 7.35 4.22 5.89
C GLU A 129 7.96 4.22 7.30
N SER A 130 7.66 5.23 8.12
CA SER A 130 8.10 5.27 9.52
C SER A 130 7.51 4.13 10.35
N ILE A 131 6.20 3.84 10.18
CA ILE A 131 5.53 2.73 10.86
C ILE A 131 6.15 1.41 10.41
N LYS A 132 6.30 1.19 9.10
CA LYS A 132 6.83 -0.02 8.48
C LYS A 132 8.20 -0.39 9.06
N LYS A 133 9.09 0.59 9.25
CA LYS A 133 10.43 0.35 9.83
C LYS A 133 10.39 -0.25 11.24
N GLU A 134 9.36 0.02 12.02
CA GLU A 134 9.18 -0.54 13.36
C GLU A 134 8.45 -1.89 13.38
N MET A 135 7.88 -2.33 12.25
CA MET A 135 7.10 -3.57 12.16
C MET A 135 7.96 -4.83 11.99
N PRO A 136 7.49 -6.03 12.40
CA PRO A 136 8.19 -7.28 12.14
C PRO A 136 8.14 -7.67 10.65
N GLY A 137 9.12 -8.47 10.19
CA GLY A 137 9.41 -8.69 8.76
C GLY A 137 8.25 -9.21 7.90
N GLU A 138 7.41 -10.11 8.40
CA GLU A 138 6.22 -10.57 7.67
C GLU A 138 5.21 -9.43 7.49
N THR A 139 4.96 -8.67 8.56
CA THR A 139 4.03 -7.55 8.52
C THR A 139 4.54 -6.40 7.66
N ARG A 140 5.86 -6.17 7.60
CA ARG A 140 6.46 -5.20 6.67
C ARG A 140 6.07 -5.49 5.24
N LYS A 141 6.18 -6.75 4.79
CA LYS A 141 5.81 -7.14 3.42
C LYS A 141 4.34 -6.86 3.12
N LEU A 142 3.43 -7.15 4.07
CA LEU A 142 2.00 -6.88 3.91
C LEU A 142 1.68 -5.37 3.81
N ILE A 143 2.47 -4.53 4.50
CA ILE A 143 2.37 -3.07 4.39
C ILE A 143 2.89 -2.62 3.03
N GLU A 144 4.04 -3.13 2.56
CA GLU A 144 4.59 -2.78 1.24
C GLU A 144 3.62 -3.12 0.10
N THR A 145 2.97 -4.28 0.16
CA THR A 145 1.92 -4.64 -0.81
C THR A 145 0.78 -3.62 -0.78
N GLY A 146 0.35 -3.20 0.41
CA GLY A 146 -0.69 -2.17 0.56
C GLY A 146 -0.27 -0.80 0.02
N GLN A 147 0.98 -0.39 0.25
CA GLN A 147 1.54 0.84 -0.31
C GLN A 147 1.50 0.82 -1.83
N VAL A 148 1.89 -0.29 -2.46
CA VAL A 148 1.79 -0.45 -3.92
C VAL A 148 0.37 -0.29 -4.41
N THR A 149 -0.60 -0.95 -3.78
CA THR A 149 -2.01 -0.84 -4.19
C THR A 149 -2.48 0.62 -4.16
N ILE A 150 -2.22 1.35 -3.08
CA ILE A 150 -2.64 2.76 -2.95
C ILE A 150 -1.96 3.63 -4.00
N ILE A 151 -0.65 3.47 -4.18
CA ILE A 151 0.11 4.27 -5.12
C ILE A 151 -0.36 3.99 -6.54
N LYS A 152 -0.60 2.72 -6.88
CA LYS A 152 -1.16 2.33 -8.18
C LYS A 152 -2.52 2.98 -8.42
N THR A 153 -3.44 2.89 -7.46
CA THR A 153 -4.74 3.57 -7.57
C THR A 153 -4.57 5.08 -7.77
N MET A 154 -3.60 5.72 -7.10
CA MET A 154 -3.35 7.14 -7.32
C MET A 154 -2.78 7.43 -8.71
N VAL A 155 -1.83 6.63 -9.19
CA VAL A 155 -1.27 6.74 -10.56
C VAL A 155 -2.38 6.61 -11.58
N GLU A 156 -3.26 5.61 -11.47
CA GLU A 156 -4.42 5.44 -12.35
C GLU A 156 -5.35 6.67 -12.34
N ASN A 157 -5.56 7.30 -11.17
CA ASN A 157 -6.36 8.52 -11.07
C ASN A 157 -5.69 9.73 -11.74
N ILE A 158 -4.36 9.82 -11.68
CA ILE A 158 -3.58 10.86 -12.34
C ILE A 158 -3.66 10.66 -13.84
N GLU A 159 -3.40 9.46 -14.34
CA GLU A 159 -3.48 9.14 -15.78
C GLU A 159 -4.88 9.39 -16.36
N ALA A 160 -5.93 9.20 -15.56
CA ALA A 160 -7.31 9.45 -15.98
C ALA A 160 -7.64 10.95 -16.14
N LYS A 161 -6.86 11.86 -15.56
CA LYS A 161 -7.21 13.30 -15.43
C LYS A 161 -6.14 14.27 -15.88
N GLU A 162 -4.90 13.84 -15.83
CA GLU A 162 -3.68 14.59 -16.07
C GLU A 162 -2.80 13.78 -17.03
N ASP A 163 -1.60 14.27 -17.33
CA ASP A 163 -0.68 13.63 -18.26
C ASP A 163 0.40 12.78 -17.57
N VAL A 164 1.22 12.10 -18.39
CA VAL A 164 2.32 11.23 -17.92
C VAL A 164 3.40 12.02 -17.16
N LYS A 165 3.52 13.33 -17.38
CA LYS A 165 4.50 14.16 -16.67
C LYS A 165 4.12 14.28 -15.19
N GLU A 166 2.83 14.46 -14.90
CA GLU A 166 2.32 14.50 -13.52
C GLU A 166 2.51 13.15 -12.80
N VAL A 167 2.33 12.03 -13.50
CA VAL A 167 2.64 10.69 -12.96
C VAL A 167 4.13 10.59 -12.58
N THR A 168 5.00 11.07 -13.47
CA THR A 168 6.46 11.03 -13.25
C THR A 168 6.87 11.90 -12.05
N GLU A 169 6.28 13.08 -11.91
CA GLU A 169 6.51 13.98 -10.78
C GLU A 169 6.05 13.35 -9.45
N PHE A 170 4.82 12.82 -9.42
CA PHE A 170 4.28 12.12 -8.25
C PHE A 170 5.17 10.94 -7.81
N VAL A 171 5.62 10.10 -8.73
CA VAL A 171 6.51 8.97 -8.38
C VAL A 171 7.89 9.45 -7.94
N LYS A 172 8.40 10.55 -8.51
CA LYS A 172 9.66 11.16 -8.05
C LYS A 172 9.54 11.66 -6.61
N GLU A 173 8.43 12.28 -6.24
CA GLU A 173 8.15 12.68 -4.86
C GLU A 173 8.09 11.46 -3.93
N LEU A 174 7.42 10.39 -4.35
CA LEU A 174 7.34 9.14 -3.58
C LEU A 174 8.72 8.51 -3.35
N LYS A 175 9.62 8.53 -4.33
CA LYS A 175 11.00 8.03 -4.18
C LYS A 175 11.78 8.76 -3.09
N ASN A 176 11.41 10.00 -2.76
CA ASN A 176 12.08 10.76 -1.70
C ASN A 176 11.59 10.36 -0.29
N VAL A 177 10.40 9.77 -0.17
CA VAL A 177 9.79 9.44 1.13
C VAL A 177 9.76 7.94 1.44
N ILE A 178 9.96 7.09 0.45
CA ILE A 178 9.96 5.63 0.57
C ILE A 178 11.40 5.10 0.49
N GLU A 179 11.69 4.05 1.25
CA GLU A 179 13.03 3.43 1.27
C GLU A 179 13.48 2.97 -0.14
N PRO A 180 14.72 3.34 -0.55
CA PRO A 180 15.31 2.84 -1.79
C PRO A 180 15.37 1.31 -1.82
N GLY A 181 14.96 0.70 -2.92
CA GLY A 181 14.93 -0.76 -3.06
C GLY A 181 13.72 -1.45 -2.42
N SER A 182 12.80 -0.69 -1.80
CA SER A 182 11.48 -1.23 -1.46
C SER A 182 10.74 -1.70 -2.71
N LEU A 183 9.83 -2.67 -2.52
CA LEU A 183 9.01 -3.21 -3.60
C LEU A 183 8.25 -2.10 -4.34
N VAL A 184 7.80 -1.08 -3.61
CA VAL A 184 7.15 0.11 -4.16
C VAL A 184 8.02 0.81 -5.19
N VAL A 185 9.26 1.16 -4.82
CA VAL A 185 10.16 1.90 -5.73
C VAL A 185 10.52 1.05 -6.95
N LEU A 186 10.69 -0.26 -6.79
CA LEU A 186 11.02 -1.18 -7.87
C LEU A 186 9.88 -1.31 -8.90
N GLU A 187 8.64 -1.42 -8.43
CA GLU A 187 7.46 -1.56 -9.29
C GLU A 187 7.31 -0.34 -10.20
N PHE A 188 7.31 0.86 -9.61
CA PHE A 188 7.08 2.09 -10.37
C PHE A 188 8.33 2.62 -11.09
N ALA A 189 9.54 2.17 -10.73
CA ALA A 189 10.73 2.45 -11.55
C ALA A 189 10.67 1.75 -12.90
N ARG A 190 10.05 0.56 -12.96
CA ARG A 190 9.89 -0.20 -14.20
C ARG A 190 8.78 0.36 -15.09
N GLU A 191 7.72 0.90 -14.48
CA GLU A 191 6.54 1.42 -15.18
C GLU A 191 6.80 2.77 -15.88
N ILE A 192 7.67 3.61 -15.30
CA ILE A 192 8.04 4.92 -15.90
C ILE A 192 9.08 4.79 -17.03
N ALA A 193 9.69 3.61 -17.19
CA ALA A 193 10.79 3.43 -18.13
C ALA A 193 10.48 2.40 -19.25
N PRO A 194 9.75 2.77 -20.31
CA PRO A 194 10.05 2.26 -21.64
C PRO A 194 11.09 3.19 -22.29
N GLY A 195 12.37 3.12 -21.88
CA GLY A 195 13.44 3.81 -22.61
C GLY A 195 14.60 4.42 -21.82
N ALA A 196 14.69 4.26 -20.50
CA ALA A 196 15.78 4.82 -19.70
C ALA A 196 16.46 3.77 -18.81
N PHE A 197 17.19 2.85 -19.43
CA PHE A 197 18.24 2.10 -18.73
C PHE A 197 19.49 2.02 -19.62
N GLU A 198 20.25 3.12 -19.68
CA GLU A 198 21.69 2.96 -19.52
C GLU A 198 21.96 2.81 -18.02
N VAL A 199 21.95 1.57 -17.55
CA VAL A 199 22.59 1.24 -16.28
C VAL A 199 24.08 1.42 -16.52
N THR A 200 24.69 2.45 -15.96
CA THR A 200 26.14 2.42 -15.69
C THR A 200 26.34 1.49 -14.50
N PRO A 201 26.97 0.31 -14.66
CA PRO A 201 27.25 -0.56 -13.53
C PRO A 201 28.54 -0.07 -12.87
N GLY A 202 28.43 0.53 -11.69
CA GLY A 202 29.59 1.04 -10.97
C GLY A 202 29.34 1.15 -9.47
N ALA A 203 29.30 0.00 -8.79
CA ALA A 203 29.78 -0.20 -7.41
C ALA A 203 29.33 -1.57 -6.88
N LEU A 204 29.98 -2.63 -7.35
CA LEU A 204 30.07 -3.87 -6.57
C LEU A 204 31.50 -4.36 -6.71
N GLU A 205 32.39 -3.72 -5.94
CA GLU A 205 33.70 -4.29 -5.63
C GLU A 205 33.47 -5.56 -4.81
N VAL A 206 33.65 -6.72 -5.44
CA VAL A 206 34.01 -7.96 -4.73
C VAL A 206 35.21 -8.55 -5.43
N ALA A 207 36.31 -8.61 -4.69
CA ALA A 207 37.61 -9.12 -5.11
C ALA A 207 37.54 -10.60 -5.60
N PRO A 208 38.31 -10.99 -6.63
CA PRO A 208 38.29 -12.36 -7.12
C PRO A 208 39.24 -13.25 -6.30
N GLY A 209 38.66 -14.13 -5.49
CA GLY A 209 39.31 -15.30 -4.90
C GLY A 209 38.96 -16.55 -5.72
N ALA A 210 40.00 -17.31 -6.10
CA ALA A 210 40.00 -18.41 -7.06
C ALA A 210 38.95 -19.53 -6.84
N SER A 211 38.42 -20.08 -7.94
CA SER A 211 38.58 -21.51 -8.22
C SER A 211 38.29 -21.85 -9.67
N GLN A 212 39.13 -22.74 -10.20
CA GLN A 212 39.21 -23.21 -11.57
C GLN A 212 38.06 -24.18 -11.91
N THR A 213 37.57 -24.15 -13.15
CA THR A 213 37.43 -25.32 -14.04
C THR A 213 37.12 -24.83 -15.47
N ALA A 214 37.91 -25.29 -16.45
CA ALA A 214 37.77 -25.08 -17.89
C ALA A 214 37.08 -26.31 -18.54
N PRO A 215 36.95 -26.43 -19.88
CA PRO A 215 36.42 -25.54 -20.92
C PRO A 215 35.31 -26.24 -21.77
N GLY A 216 34.58 -25.49 -22.60
CA GLY A 216 33.59 -26.05 -23.53
C GLY A 216 33.20 -25.14 -24.69
N SER A 217 34.16 -24.96 -25.61
CA SER A 217 34.05 -24.72 -27.08
C SER A 217 32.72 -24.23 -27.68
N LEU A 218 32.72 -23.03 -28.30
CA LEU A 218 32.78 -22.82 -29.76
C LEU A 218 32.49 -21.35 -30.11
N GLU A 219 33.43 -20.74 -30.83
CA GLU A 219 33.38 -19.42 -31.45
C GLU A 219 32.32 -19.31 -32.56
N ALA A 220 31.72 -18.12 -32.71
CA ALA A 220 31.43 -17.53 -34.02
C ALA A 220 31.27 -16.00 -33.88
N ALA A 221 32.28 -15.25 -34.34
CA ALA A 221 32.20 -13.80 -34.55
C ALA A 221 31.76 -13.50 -36.00
N PRO A 222 30.90 -12.50 -36.27
CA PRO A 222 30.68 -12.02 -37.63
C PRO A 222 31.64 -10.86 -37.96
N GLY A 223 32.51 -11.08 -38.94
CA GLY A 223 33.45 -10.10 -39.47
C GLY A 223 32.79 -9.02 -40.36
N GLN A 224 33.28 -7.80 -40.21
CA GLN A 224 32.98 -6.63 -41.04
C GLN A 224 33.60 -6.78 -42.44
N VAL A 225 32.84 -6.42 -43.48
CA VAL A 225 33.30 -6.36 -44.88
C VAL A 225 33.71 -4.92 -45.24
N ALA A 226 34.94 -4.76 -45.70
CA ALA A 226 35.48 -3.56 -46.34
C ALA A 226 35.30 -3.62 -47.88
N PRO A 227 35.25 -2.47 -48.60
CA PRO A 227 34.96 -2.43 -50.03
C PRO A 227 36.24 -2.40 -50.90
N GLY A 228 36.19 -2.98 -52.10
CA GLY A 228 37.30 -2.85 -53.06
C GLY A 228 37.13 -3.58 -54.39
N THR A 229 36.64 -2.84 -55.39
CA THR A 229 37.00 -2.84 -56.83
C THR A 229 36.99 -4.13 -57.67
N LYS A 230 36.12 -4.09 -58.69
CA LYS A 230 36.01 -4.98 -59.85
C LYS A 230 37.12 -4.68 -60.87
N ASP A 231 37.69 -5.72 -61.46
CA ASP A 231 38.26 -5.68 -62.80
C ASP A 231 37.95 -7.00 -63.52
N VAL A 232 37.13 -6.92 -64.58
CA VAL A 232 36.82 -8.03 -65.50
C VAL A 232 36.99 -7.47 -66.92
N LYS A 233 37.72 -8.21 -67.76
CA LYS A 233 37.86 -7.97 -69.21
C LYS A 233 37.98 -9.34 -69.92
N PRO A 234 37.72 -9.44 -71.23
CA PRO A 234 36.40 -9.36 -71.89
C PRO A 234 36.10 -10.63 -72.72
N GLY A 235 34.82 -10.94 -72.94
CA GLY A 235 34.35 -11.96 -73.89
C GLY A 235 33.99 -11.34 -75.24
N LEU A 236 34.48 -11.96 -76.32
CA LEU A 236 34.36 -11.55 -77.72
C LEU A 236 33.01 -11.98 -78.34
N GLU A 237 32.54 -11.14 -79.27
CA GLU A 237 31.41 -11.25 -80.23
C GLU A 237 31.47 -12.53 -81.09
N THR A 238 30.38 -13.07 -81.66
CA THR A 238 29.54 -12.59 -82.79
C THR A 238 28.25 -13.45 -82.89
N THR A 239 27.07 -12.98 -83.32
CA THR A 239 26.51 -12.86 -84.71
C THR A 239 25.13 -12.14 -84.58
N ASP A 240 24.56 -11.35 -85.50
CA ASP A 240 24.48 -11.33 -86.98
C ASP A 240 24.65 -9.91 -87.56
#